data_AF-A0A086PPD7-F1
#
_entry.id   AF-A0A086PPD7-F1
#
_cell.length_a   1.000
_cell.length_b   1.000
_cell.length_c   1.000
_cell.angle_alpha   90.00
_cell.angle_beta   90.00
_cell.angle_gamma   90.00
#
_symmetry.space_group_name_H-M   'P 1'
#
loop_
_entity.id
_entity.type
_entity.pdbx_description
1 polymer ?
#
loop_
_entity_poly.entity_id
_entity_poly.type
_entity_poly.pdbx_seq_one_letter_code
_entity_poly.pdbx_strand_id
1 'polypeptide(L)'
;GLGGGFMQQDAEECLSCLVNVLGESLPISQNRKAFEALPVRYEQATNFVDALFAFDMQVKTCRTRGEEALADGAAEVKREKNTKFTCFLGTMQNPVNTLDEGVKFSLAEERIDLTAAGNAGSNAPLDAEKEMLLRSMQFASLPFYLLVQFMRFEWKRAGGQAEKAKVCRSVKFGPTLDLYLHCTDELKESLRIGRAVVALRREREAGGHSSDSKTEETNSKTEPTCADAAMTE
;
A
#
# COMPACT_ATOMS: atom_id res chain seq x y z
N GLY A 1 25.88 -6.08 25.17
CA GLY A 1 27.02 -5.46 25.87
C GLY A 1 26.62 -5.23 27.31
N LEU A 2 27.53 -5.45 28.25
CA LEU A 2 27.35 -5.13 29.67
C LEU A 2 27.33 -3.60 29.83
N GLY A 3 26.15 -3.03 30.00
CA GLY A 3 25.92 -1.59 30.14
C GLY A 3 24.59 -1.21 29.49
N GLY A 4 23.56 -0.97 30.29
CA GLY A 4 22.20 -0.59 29.86
C GLY A 4 22.11 0.83 29.32
N GLY A 5 22.97 1.18 28.36
CA GLY A 5 22.95 2.46 27.66
C GLY A 5 22.00 2.45 26.47
N PHE A 6 21.64 3.64 25.99
CA PHE A 6 20.84 3.78 24.77
C PHE A 6 21.59 3.23 23.56
N MET A 7 20.88 2.46 22.73
CA MET A 7 21.41 1.87 21.51
C MET A 7 20.50 2.22 20.34
N GLN A 8 21.03 2.16 19.13
CA GLN A 8 20.21 2.26 17.92
C GLN A 8 19.24 1.08 17.85
N GLN A 9 17.98 1.36 17.56
CA GLN A 9 16.90 0.37 17.45
C GLN A 9 16.20 0.50 16.08
N ASP A 10 15.39 -0.50 15.74
CA ASP A 10 14.58 -0.44 14.52
C ASP A 10 13.43 0.56 14.72
N ALA A 11 13.28 1.48 13.76
CA ALA A 11 12.18 2.45 13.78
C ALA A 11 10.82 1.77 13.64
N GLU A 12 10.75 0.60 13.00
CA GLU A 12 9.51 -0.14 12.86
C GLU A 12 9.04 -0.78 14.17
N GLU A 13 9.98 -1.27 14.98
CA GLU A 13 9.69 -1.78 16.31
C GLU A 13 9.19 -0.64 17.20
N CYS A 14 9.87 0.51 17.16
CA CYS A 14 9.46 1.71 17.87
C CYS A 14 8.05 2.17 17.46
N LEU A 15 7.74 2.18 16.16
CA LEU A 15 6.41 2.56 15.67
C LEU A 15 5.36 1.57 16.13
N SER A 16 5.64 0.27 16.07
CA SER A 16 4.71 -0.77 16.52
C SER A 16 4.41 -0.63 18.02
N CYS A 17 5.43 -0.38 18.86
CA CYS A 17 5.23 -0.09 20.27
C CYS A 17 4.36 1.16 20.49
N LEU A 18 4.65 2.25 19.77
CA LEU A 18 3.90 3.50 19.88
C LEU A 18 2.42 3.31 19.50
N VAL A 19 2.15 2.66 18.37
CA VAL A 19 0.81 2.38 17.86
C VAL A 19 0.01 1.54 18.86
N ASN A 20 0.65 0.55 19.50
CA ASN A 20 0.01 -0.27 20.53
C ASN A 20 -0.36 0.56 21.77
N VAL A 21 0.59 1.34 22.31
CA VAL A 21 0.35 2.19 23.48
C VAL A 21 -0.73 3.24 23.20
N LEU A 22 -0.74 3.85 22.01
CA LEU A 22 -1.77 4.79 21.60
C LEU A 22 -3.14 4.11 21.46
N GLY A 23 -3.19 2.88 20.95
CA GLY A 23 -4.42 2.11 20.85
C GLY A 23 -5.07 1.84 22.22
N GLU A 24 -4.26 1.52 23.22
CA GLU A 24 -4.72 1.31 24.60
C GLU A 24 -5.10 2.63 25.29
N SER A 25 -4.35 3.71 25.01
CA SER A 25 -4.54 5.00 25.67
C SER A 25 -5.69 5.82 25.09
N LEU A 26 -6.14 5.52 23.86
CA LEU A 26 -7.14 6.29 23.12
C LEU A 26 -8.36 5.45 22.72
N PRO A 27 -9.12 4.88 23.68
CA PRO A 27 -10.34 4.15 23.37
C PRO A 27 -11.45 5.11 22.89
N ILE A 28 -12.27 4.66 21.94
CA ILE A 28 -13.35 5.47 21.37
C ILE A 28 -14.39 5.87 22.43
N SER A 29 -14.56 5.03 23.46
CA SER A 29 -15.49 5.26 24.57
C SER A 29 -15.23 6.58 25.31
N GLN A 30 -13.98 7.05 25.33
CA GLN A 30 -13.60 8.31 25.99
C GLN A 30 -13.98 9.55 25.16
N ASN A 31 -14.07 9.44 23.84
CA ASN A 31 -14.40 10.58 22.97
C ASN A 31 -15.21 10.18 21.73
N ARG A 32 -16.43 9.70 21.96
CA ARG A 32 -17.32 9.24 20.89
C ARG A 32 -17.69 10.33 19.88
N LYS A 33 -17.83 11.58 20.32
CA LYS A 33 -18.13 12.72 19.43
C LYS A 33 -17.03 12.94 18.40
N ALA A 34 -15.76 12.85 18.81
CA ALA A 34 -14.64 12.97 17.87
C ALA A 34 -14.59 11.80 16.89
N PHE A 35 -14.92 10.58 17.32
CA PHE A 35 -15.01 9.42 16.43
C PHE A 35 -16.11 9.57 15.37
N GLU A 36 -17.29 10.06 15.76
CA GLU A 36 -18.40 10.30 14.84
C GLU A 36 -18.12 11.44 13.83
N ALA A 37 -17.24 12.38 14.19
CA ALA A 37 -16.81 13.47 13.32
C ALA A 37 -15.74 13.07 12.28
N LEU A 38 -15.16 11.85 12.37
CA LEU A 38 -14.18 11.39 11.40
C LEU A 38 -14.84 11.14 10.02
N PRO A 39 -14.28 11.69 8.93
CA PRO A 39 -14.87 11.58 7.60
C PRO A 39 -14.83 10.15 7.06
N VAL A 40 -13.77 9.40 7.37
CA VAL A 40 -13.60 7.98 7.05
C VAL A 40 -13.08 7.30 8.31
N ARG A 41 -13.64 6.13 8.63
CA ARG A 41 -13.27 5.36 9.80
C ARG A 41 -13.44 3.87 9.55
N TYR A 42 -12.62 3.08 10.21
CA TYR A 42 -12.81 1.63 10.28
C TYR A 42 -14.06 1.31 11.14
N GLU A 43 -14.99 0.51 10.59
CA GLU A 43 -16.31 0.30 11.19
C GLU A 43 -16.25 -0.46 12.52
N GLN A 44 -15.38 -1.48 12.60
CA GLN A 44 -15.20 -2.30 13.80
C GLN A 44 -14.12 -1.73 14.75
N ALA A 45 -13.83 -0.42 14.66
CA ALA A 45 -12.80 0.20 15.49
C ALA A 45 -13.19 0.22 16.97
N THR A 46 -12.22 -0.09 17.83
CA THR A 46 -12.37 -0.02 19.30
C THR A 46 -11.67 1.19 19.91
N ASN A 47 -10.67 1.71 19.21
CA ASN A 47 -9.83 2.83 19.59
C ASN A 47 -9.54 3.72 18.36
N PHE A 48 -8.96 4.90 18.58
CA PHE A 48 -8.67 5.84 17.50
C PHE A 48 -7.58 5.36 16.54
N VAL A 49 -6.68 4.47 16.99
CA VAL A 49 -5.66 3.87 16.12
C VAL A 49 -6.33 2.95 15.10
N ASP A 50 -7.23 2.07 15.55
CA ASP A 50 -8.04 1.22 14.67
C ASP A 50 -8.86 2.10 13.71
N ALA A 51 -9.51 3.15 14.21
CA ALA A 51 -10.36 4.01 13.40
C ALA A 51 -9.63 4.63 12.20
N LEU A 52 -8.36 4.98 12.38
CA LEU A 52 -7.57 5.72 11.38
C LEU A 52 -6.66 4.84 10.51
N PHE A 53 -6.09 3.79 11.09
CA PHE A 53 -5.04 2.99 10.47
C PHE A 53 -5.45 1.54 10.18
N ALA A 54 -6.53 1.03 10.79
CA ALA A 54 -6.94 -0.35 10.55
C ALA A 54 -7.68 -0.51 9.22
N PHE A 55 -7.46 -1.67 8.61
CA PHE A 55 -8.10 -2.12 7.39
C PHE A 55 -8.21 -3.64 7.37
N ASP A 56 -9.14 -4.14 6.57
CA ASP A 56 -9.35 -5.56 6.37
C ASP A 56 -8.67 -6.05 5.11
N MET A 57 -7.95 -7.14 5.24
CA MET A 57 -7.44 -7.95 4.14
C MET A 57 -8.32 -9.18 3.97
N GLN A 58 -8.80 -9.40 2.74
CA GLN A 58 -9.43 -10.65 2.35
C GLN A 58 -8.34 -11.62 1.90
N VAL A 59 -8.24 -12.74 2.60
CA VAL A 59 -7.33 -13.85 2.28
C VAL A 59 -8.17 -14.99 1.73
N LYS A 60 -7.89 -15.42 0.50
CA LYS A 60 -8.50 -16.61 -0.10
C LYS A 60 -7.48 -17.72 -0.18
N THR A 61 -7.87 -18.89 0.30
CA THR A 61 -7.01 -20.05 0.36
C THR A 61 -7.69 -21.21 -0.36
N CYS A 62 -6.98 -21.84 -1.31
CA CYS A 62 -7.47 -22.99 -2.06
C CYS A 62 -6.42 -24.11 -2.05
N ARG A 63 -6.85 -25.35 -1.83
CA ARG A 63 -5.98 -26.52 -1.94
C ARG A 63 -6.02 -27.04 -3.37
N THR A 64 -4.85 -27.24 -3.96
CA THR A 64 -4.69 -27.81 -5.29
C THR A 64 -3.82 -29.06 -5.23
N ARG A 65 -4.03 -29.96 -6.18
CA ARG A 65 -3.18 -31.14 -6.41
C ARG A 65 -2.71 -31.06 -7.86
N GLY A 66 -1.44 -30.77 -8.06
CA GLY A 66 -0.95 -30.33 -9.38
C GLY A 66 -1.58 -28.99 -9.79
N GLU A 67 -2.08 -28.89 -11.04
CA GLU A 67 -2.78 -27.71 -11.57
C GLU A 67 -4.30 -27.70 -11.29
N GLU A 68 -4.84 -28.79 -10.74
CA GLU A 68 -6.29 -28.95 -10.53
C GLU A 68 -6.69 -28.58 -9.09
N ALA A 69 -7.79 -27.84 -8.97
CA ALA A 69 -8.43 -27.58 -7.69
C ALA A 69 -9.07 -28.86 -7.17
N LEU A 70 -8.80 -29.21 -5.90
CA LEU A 70 -9.39 -30.39 -5.29
C LEU A 70 -10.90 -30.18 -5.10
N ALA A 71 -11.72 -31.14 -5.56
CA ALA A 71 -13.19 -31.06 -5.55
C ALA A 71 -13.82 -30.90 -4.15
N ASP A 72 -13.09 -31.24 -3.09
CA ASP A 72 -13.49 -31.12 -1.68
C ASP A 72 -13.00 -29.80 -1.03
N GLY A 73 -12.22 -29.00 -1.76
CA GLY A 73 -11.58 -27.78 -1.28
C GLY A 73 -12.31 -26.52 -1.73
N ALA A 74 -13.49 -26.25 -1.16
CA ALA A 74 -14.11 -24.93 -1.30
C ALA A 74 -13.10 -23.85 -0.88
N ALA A 75 -12.91 -22.83 -1.71
CA ALA A 75 -11.97 -21.75 -1.40
C ALA A 75 -12.38 -21.09 -0.08
N GLU A 76 -11.52 -21.19 0.93
CA GLU A 76 -11.74 -20.59 2.24
C GLU A 76 -11.45 -19.09 2.12
N VAL A 77 -12.44 -18.26 2.45
CA VAL A 77 -12.31 -16.81 2.44
C VAL A 77 -12.33 -16.30 3.88
N LYS A 78 -11.23 -15.69 4.30
CA LYS A 78 -11.09 -15.09 5.63
C LYS A 78 -10.84 -13.59 5.51
N ARG A 79 -11.35 -12.82 6.47
CA ARG A 79 -10.98 -11.40 6.63
C ARG A 79 -10.05 -11.26 7.83
N GLU A 80 -8.95 -10.55 7.63
CA GLU A 80 -7.92 -10.31 8.64
C GLU A 80 -7.75 -8.80 8.84
N LYS A 81 -7.81 -8.36 10.10
CA LYS A 81 -7.60 -6.95 10.46
C LYS A 81 -6.10 -6.66 10.52
N ASN A 82 -5.67 -5.63 9.82
CA ASN A 82 -4.29 -5.15 9.80
C ASN A 82 -4.24 -3.64 10.07
N THR A 83 -3.17 -3.17 10.72
CA THR A 83 -2.92 -1.73 10.95
C THR A 83 -1.74 -1.20 10.14
N LYS A 84 -0.97 -2.11 9.53
CA LYS A 84 0.15 -1.82 8.65
C LYS A 84 0.18 -2.82 7.50
N PHE A 85 0.59 -2.34 6.33
CA PHE A 85 0.81 -3.15 5.15
C PHE A 85 2.29 -3.44 4.98
N THR A 86 2.65 -4.72 5.00
CA THR A 86 4.02 -5.15 4.75
C THR A 86 4.27 -5.26 3.25
N CYS A 87 5.16 -4.40 2.75
CA CYS A 87 5.57 -4.36 1.35
C CYS A 87 6.91 -5.10 1.19
N PHE A 88 6.83 -6.27 0.56
CA PHE A 88 7.98 -7.07 0.18
C PHE A 88 8.68 -6.50 -1.05
N LEU A 89 9.99 -6.56 -0.97
CA LEU A 89 10.92 -5.95 -1.91
C LEU A 89 11.44 -6.99 -2.93
N GLY A 90 10.55 -7.86 -3.41
CA GLY A 90 10.89 -8.88 -4.39
C GLY A 90 11.89 -9.92 -3.87
N THR A 91 12.49 -10.64 -4.80
CA THR A 91 13.59 -11.59 -4.54
C THR A 91 14.88 -11.12 -5.20
N MET A 92 15.99 -11.82 -4.96
CA MET A 92 17.25 -11.56 -5.68
C MET A 92 17.10 -11.71 -7.21
N GLN A 93 16.24 -12.63 -7.66
CA GLN A 93 15.99 -12.88 -9.08
C GLN A 93 15.01 -11.85 -9.66
N ASN A 94 13.99 -11.49 -8.88
CA ASN A 94 12.94 -10.55 -9.31
C ASN A 94 12.88 -9.35 -8.36
N PRO A 95 13.80 -8.38 -8.52
CA PRO A 95 13.84 -7.19 -7.68
C PRO A 95 12.75 -6.17 -8.04
N VAL A 96 11.98 -5.74 -7.04
CA VAL A 96 11.01 -4.62 -7.08
C VAL A 96 11.69 -3.24 -7.00
N ASN A 97 11.55 -2.35 -7.98
CA ASN A 97 12.21 -1.02 -7.90
C ASN A 97 11.25 0.13 -7.59
N THR A 98 9.95 -0.13 -7.62
CA THR A 98 8.89 0.84 -7.31
C THR A 98 7.97 0.35 -6.20
N LEU A 99 7.30 1.27 -5.51
CA LEU A 99 6.30 0.92 -4.50
C LEU A 99 5.13 0.12 -5.11
N ASP A 100 4.65 0.49 -6.29
CA ASP A 100 3.55 -0.19 -6.97
C ASP A 100 3.89 -1.65 -7.30
N GLU A 101 5.10 -1.90 -7.79
CA GLU A 101 5.62 -3.26 -7.98
C GLU A 101 5.70 -4.03 -6.65
N GLY A 102 6.05 -3.34 -5.56
CA GLY A 102 6.14 -3.95 -4.23
C GLY A 102 4.78 -4.33 -3.68
N VAL A 103 3.76 -3.49 -3.85
CA VAL A 103 2.38 -3.82 -3.51
C VAL A 103 1.91 -5.02 -4.33
N LYS A 104 2.13 -5.00 -5.65
CA LYS A 104 1.77 -6.11 -6.54
C LYS A 104 2.46 -7.41 -6.15
N PHE A 105 3.75 -7.36 -5.83
CA PHE A 105 4.52 -8.52 -5.40
C PHE A 105 4.03 -9.07 -4.05
N SER A 106 3.69 -8.19 -3.11
CA SER A 106 3.24 -8.59 -1.77
C SER A 106 1.84 -9.20 -1.75
N LEU A 107 1.01 -8.85 -2.72
CA LEU A 107 -0.36 -9.36 -2.89
C LEU A 107 -0.46 -10.46 -3.94
N ALA A 108 0.65 -10.82 -4.58
CA ALA A 108 0.69 -11.89 -5.54
C ALA A 108 0.30 -13.22 -4.89
N GLU A 109 -0.24 -14.12 -5.70
CA GLU A 109 -0.59 -15.46 -5.25
C GLU A 109 0.67 -16.19 -4.75
N GLU A 110 0.59 -16.66 -3.51
CA GLU A 110 1.64 -17.44 -2.88
C GLU A 110 1.27 -18.93 -2.97
N ARG A 111 2.26 -19.74 -3.36
CA ARG A 111 2.15 -21.21 -3.38
C ARG A 111 2.90 -21.79 -2.20
N ILE A 112 2.20 -22.53 -1.35
CA ILE A 112 2.76 -23.14 -0.15
C ILE A 112 2.69 -24.66 -0.31
N ASP A 113 3.86 -25.31 -0.30
CA ASP A 113 3.96 -26.77 -0.41
C ASP A 113 3.54 -27.44 0.91
N LEU A 114 2.43 -28.18 0.89
CA LEU A 114 1.91 -28.86 2.09
C LEU A 114 2.68 -30.14 2.43
N THR A 115 3.34 -30.74 1.43
CA THR A 115 4.14 -31.97 1.58
C THR A 115 5.38 -31.78 2.45
N ALA A 116 5.88 -30.55 2.62
CA ALA A 116 7.00 -30.24 3.50
C ALA A 116 6.58 -30.05 4.98
N ALA A 117 5.29 -29.84 5.25
CA ALA A 117 4.77 -29.58 6.60
C ALA A 117 4.32 -30.84 7.35
N GLY A 118 4.02 -31.93 6.63
CA GLY A 118 3.73 -33.24 7.20
C GLY A 118 4.98 -34.11 7.25
N ASN A 119 5.56 -34.28 8.45
CA ASN A 119 6.63 -35.24 8.79
C ASN A 119 7.72 -35.48 7.74
N ALA A 120 8.91 -34.97 8.01
CA ALA A 120 10.19 -35.31 7.38
C ALA A 120 10.63 -36.79 7.60
N GLY A 121 9.73 -37.75 7.40
CA GLY A 121 9.96 -39.17 7.68
C GLY A 121 9.10 -40.15 6.86
N SER A 122 8.42 -39.71 5.81
CA SER A 122 7.64 -40.60 4.95
C SER A 122 8.19 -40.59 3.53
N ASN A 123 8.69 -41.76 3.10
CA ASN A 123 9.02 -42.10 1.72
C ASN A 123 7.74 -42.04 0.86
N ALA A 124 7.26 -40.84 0.55
CA ALA A 124 6.17 -40.66 -0.40
C ALA A 124 6.67 -41.05 -1.80
N PRO A 125 5.93 -41.89 -2.56
CA PRO A 125 6.31 -42.27 -3.92
C PRO A 125 6.53 -41.03 -4.79
N LEU A 126 7.53 -41.10 -5.68
CA LEU A 126 7.92 -40.03 -6.60
C LEU A 126 6.79 -39.57 -7.55
N ASP A 127 5.71 -40.34 -7.65
CA ASP A 127 4.54 -40.11 -8.53
C ASP A 127 3.31 -39.57 -7.77
N ALA A 128 3.43 -39.20 -6.49
CA ALA A 128 2.34 -38.55 -5.78
C ALA A 128 2.30 -37.05 -6.15
N GLU A 129 1.35 -36.67 -7.02
CA GLU A 129 0.97 -35.29 -7.31
C GLU A 129 0.98 -34.44 -6.03
N LYS A 130 1.87 -33.44 -5.99
CA LYS A 130 2.11 -32.63 -4.79
C LYS A 130 0.87 -31.78 -4.47
N GLU A 131 0.43 -31.88 -3.24
CA GLU A 131 -0.59 -30.99 -2.70
C GLU A 131 0.02 -29.62 -2.37
N MET A 132 -0.59 -28.57 -2.92
CA MET A 132 -0.20 -27.18 -2.72
C MET A 132 -1.37 -26.39 -2.13
N LEU A 133 -1.04 -25.33 -1.41
CA LEU A 133 -1.99 -24.33 -0.94
C LEU A 133 -1.74 -23.03 -1.70
N LEU A 134 -2.74 -22.59 -2.46
CA LEU A 134 -2.74 -21.28 -3.13
C LEU A 134 -3.36 -20.25 -2.20
N ARG A 135 -2.61 -19.21 -1.85
CA ARG A 135 -3.05 -18.10 -1.00
C ARG A 135 -3.03 -16.82 -1.80
N SER A 136 -4.17 -16.13 -1.88
CA SER A 136 -4.28 -14.81 -2.52
C SER A 136 -4.86 -13.78 -1.55
N MET A 137 -4.48 -12.52 -1.73
CA MET A 137 -4.79 -11.43 -0.79
C MET A 137 -5.31 -10.21 -1.54
N GLN A 138 -6.39 -9.60 -1.04
CA GLN A 138 -6.98 -8.38 -1.60
C GLN A 138 -7.45 -7.44 -0.48
N PHE A 139 -7.36 -6.13 -0.69
CA PHE A 139 -7.89 -5.15 0.27
C PHE A 139 -9.42 -5.24 0.31
N ALA A 140 -9.97 -5.57 1.47
CA ALA A 140 -11.41 -5.63 1.72
C ALA A 140 -11.96 -4.29 2.23
N SER A 141 -11.12 -3.51 2.91
CA SER A 141 -11.34 -2.10 3.24
C SER A 141 -10.02 -1.33 3.13
N LEU A 142 -10.08 0.00 3.14
CA LEU A 142 -8.89 0.86 3.14
C LEU A 142 -8.92 1.76 4.38
N PRO A 143 -7.75 2.01 5.01
CA PRO A 143 -7.66 2.92 6.13
C PRO A 143 -7.65 4.37 5.62
N PHE A 144 -7.91 5.33 6.51
CA PHE A 144 -7.72 6.74 6.16
C PHE A 144 -6.23 7.08 6.01
N TYR A 145 -5.39 6.48 6.86
CA TYR A 145 -3.93 6.53 6.75
C TYR A 145 -3.36 5.13 6.59
N LEU A 146 -2.72 4.86 5.45
CA LEU A 146 -2.07 3.58 5.21
C LEU A 146 -0.60 3.61 5.64
N LEU A 147 -0.24 2.81 6.64
CA LEU A 147 1.15 2.58 7.00
C LEU A 147 1.75 1.49 6.11
N VAL A 148 2.79 1.84 5.35
CA VAL A 148 3.52 0.89 4.49
C VAL A 148 4.90 0.62 5.07
N GLN A 149 5.14 -0.65 5.43
CA GLN A 149 6.41 -1.12 5.94
C GLN A 149 7.20 -1.80 4.81
N PHE A 150 8.35 -1.24 4.42
CA PHE A 150 9.26 -1.93 3.51
C PHE A 150 10.00 -3.05 4.23
N MET A 151 9.72 -4.30 3.87
CA MET A 151 10.43 -5.46 4.39
C MET A 151 11.80 -5.57 3.71
N ARG A 152 12.79 -4.92 4.34
CA ARG A 152 14.16 -4.81 3.81
C ARG A 152 15.11 -5.87 4.35
N PHE A 153 14.67 -6.75 5.25
CA PHE A 153 15.54 -7.78 5.79
C PHE A 153 15.17 -9.14 5.20
N GLU A 154 16.15 -9.80 4.62
CA GLU A 154 16.02 -11.13 4.03
C GLU A 154 17.08 -12.05 4.62
N TRP A 155 16.75 -13.33 4.81
CA TRP A 155 17.71 -14.34 5.23
C TRP A 155 18.30 -15.03 4.01
N LYS A 156 19.61 -14.92 3.84
CA LYS A 156 20.34 -15.58 2.75
C LYS A 156 21.04 -16.82 3.28
N ARG A 157 20.93 -17.92 2.55
CA ARG A 157 21.77 -19.10 2.79
C ARG A 157 23.04 -18.94 2.00
N ALA A 158 24.13 -18.59 2.67
CA ALA A 158 25.48 -18.58 2.11
C ALA A 158 26.31 -19.63 2.85
N GLY A 159 26.88 -20.60 2.12
CA GLY A 159 27.78 -21.61 2.71
C GLY A 159 27.15 -22.51 3.79
N GLY A 160 25.84 -22.74 3.75
CA GLY A 160 25.14 -23.60 4.72
C GLY A 160 24.68 -22.90 6.01
N GLN A 161 25.02 -21.61 6.20
CA GLN A 161 24.53 -20.78 7.29
C GLN A 161 23.54 -19.72 6.79
N ALA A 162 22.52 -19.41 7.60
CA ALA A 162 21.57 -18.35 7.30
C ALA A 162 22.09 -17.02 7.85
N GLU A 163 22.38 -16.08 6.96
CA GLU A 163 22.83 -14.73 7.32
C GLU A 163 21.71 -13.72 7.04
N LYS A 164 21.46 -12.80 7.98
CA LYS A 164 20.49 -11.71 7.80
C LYS A 164 21.12 -10.61 6.96
N ALA A 165 20.58 -10.39 5.77
CA ALA A 165 21.04 -9.35 4.84
C ALA A 165 20.04 -8.19 4.77
N LYS A 166 20.57 -6.97 4.57
CA LYS A 166 19.76 -5.77 4.33
C LYS A 166 19.64 -5.50 2.83
N VAL A 167 18.41 -5.31 2.38
CA VAL A 167 18.03 -4.91 1.04
C VAL A 167 18.21 -3.39 0.90
N CYS A 168 19.38 -2.99 0.43
CA CYS A 168 19.80 -1.59 0.29
C CYS A 168 19.43 -0.93 -1.05
N ARG A 169 18.65 -1.61 -1.89
CA ARG A 169 18.22 -1.07 -3.18
C ARG A 169 17.25 0.10 -3.03
N SER A 170 17.36 1.05 -3.94
CA SER A 170 16.47 2.21 -4.02
C SER A 170 15.09 1.77 -4.46
N VAL A 171 14.05 2.23 -3.75
CA VAL A 171 12.66 2.00 -4.11
C VAL A 171 12.03 3.36 -4.36
N LYS A 172 11.55 3.58 -5.59
CA LYS A 172 10.90 4.83 -5.98
C LYS A 172 9.42 4.76 -5.60
N PHE A 173 8.86 5.84 -5.07
CA PHE A 173 7.43 5.96 -4.81
C PHE A 173 6.94 7.34 -5.27
N GLY A 174 5.81 7.35 -5.98
CA GLY A 174 5.18 8.57 -6.45
C GLY A 174 4.39 9.29 -5.36
N PRO A 175 3.94 10.53 -5.62
CA PRO A 175 3.09 11.28 -4.70
C PRO A 175 1.66 10.71 -4.60
N THR A 176 1.26 9.84 -5.52
CA THR A 176 -0.04 9.16 -5.53
C THR A 176 0.19 7.67 -5.64
N LEU A 177 -0.47 6.90 -4.78
CA LEU A 177 -0.49 5.45 -4.79
C LEU A 177 -1.90 4.99 -5.17
N ASP A 178 -2.01 4.12 -6.17
CA ASP A 178 -3.29 3.54 -6.59
C ASP A 178 -3.41 2.07 -6.14
N LEU A 179 -4.35 1.81 -5.24
CA LEU A 179 -4.61 0.47 -4.71
C LEU A 179 -5.86 -0.19 -5.29
N TYR A 180 -6.58 0.48 -6.20
CA TYR A 180 -7.90 0.05 -6.64
C TYR A 180 -7.89 -1.33 -7.31
N LEU A 181 -6.85 -1.64 -8.09
CA LEU A 181 -6.71 -2.94 -8.74
C LEU A 181 -6.55 -4.09 -7.74
N HIS A 182 -6.05 -3.78 -6.54
CA HIS A 182 -5.76 -4.71 -5.46
C HIS A 182 -6.91 -4.85 -4.44
N CYS A 183 -8.01 -4.12 -4.65
CA CYS A 183 -9.19 -4.20 -3.81
C CYS A 183 -10.11 -5.36 -4.22
N THR A 184 -10.97 -5.80 -3.29
CA THR A 184 -12.11 -6.69 -3.60
C THR A 184 -13.10 -5.98 -4.51
N ASP A 185 -13.92 -6.74 -5.24
CA ASP A 185 -14.88 -6.15 -6.17
C ASP A 185 -15.98 -5.33 -5.46
N GLU A 186 -16.35 -5.76 -4.25
CA GLU A 186 -17.22 -5.00 -3.33
C GLU A 186 -16.66 -3.60 -3.03
N LEU A 187 -15.35 -3.53 -2.71
CA LEU A 187 -14.68 -2.27 -2.40
C LEU A 187 -14.44 -1.43 -3.65
N LYS A 188 -14.18 -2.05 -4.80
CA LYS A 188 -14.06 -1.33 -6.07
C LYS A 188 -15.36 -0.61 -6.42
N GLU A 189 -16.50 -1.28 -6.24
CA GLU A 189 -17.80 -0.67 -6.55
C GLU A 189 -18.09 0.52 -5.61
N SER A 190 -17.78 0.41 -4.32
CA SER A 190 -17.97 1.51 -3.37
C SER A 190 -17.08 2.72 -3.69
N LEU A 191 -15.85 2.49 -4.17
CA LEU A 191 -14.90 3.55 -4.54
C LEU A 191 -15.20 4.15 -5.93
N ARG A 192 -15.94 3.46 -6.79
CA ARG A 192 -16.16 3.83 -8.20
C ARG A 192 -16.61 5.28 -8.37
N ILE A 193 -17.61 5.69 -7.60
CA ILE A 193 -18.19 7.04 -7.65
C ILE A 193 -17.15 8.08 -7.21
N GLY A 194 -16.50 7.86 -6.07
CA GLY A 194 -15.48 8.77 -5.54
C GLY A 194 -14.33 8.98 -6.53
N ARG A 195 -13.88 7.92 -7.19
CA ARG A 195 -12.82 7.99 -8.21
C ARG A 195 -13.26 8.75 -9.45
N ALA A 196 -14.48 8.53 -9.94
CA ALA A 196 -15.02 9.30 -11.07
C ALA A 196 -15.08 10.80 -10.75
N VAL A 197 -15.50 11.18 -9.53
CA VAL A 197 -15.52 12.57 -9.10
C VAL A 197 -14.11 13.18 -9.04
N VAL A 198 -13.12 12.44 -8.52
CA VAL A 198 -11.73 12.90 -8.47
C VAL A 198 -11.13 13.03 -9.87
N ALA A 199 -11.43 12.11 -10.78
CA ALA A 199 -10.99 12.17 -12.17
C ALA A 199 -11.53 13.43 -12.86
N LEU A 200 -12.84 13.69 -12.76
CA LEU A 200 -13.47 14.90 -13.31
C LEU A 200 -12.88 16.20 -12.73
N ARG A 201 -12.55 16.22 -11.43
CA ARG A 201 -11.89 17.37 -10.80
C ARG A 201 -10.50 17.61 -11.39
N ARG A 202 -9.70 16.55 -11.54
CA ARG A 202 -8.35 16.63 -12.15
C ARG A 202 -8.42 17.11 -13.60
N GLU A 203 -9.39 16.63 -14.38
CA GLU A 203 -9.61 17.09 -15.76
C GLU A 203 -9.95 18.57 -15.82
N ARG A 204 -10.80 19.07 -14.91
CA ARG A 204 -11.13 20.50 -14.82
C ARG A 204 -9.93 21.36 -14.46
N GLU A 205 -9.12 20.92 -13.50
CA GLU A 205 -7.90 21.62 -13.07
C GLU A 205 -6.84 21.67 -14.18
N ALA A 206 -6.71 20.58 -14.96
CA ALA A 206 -5.82 20.52 -16.11
C ALA A 206 -6.31 21.37 -17.29
N GLY A 207 -7.63 21.41 -17.55
CA GLY A 207 -8.24 22.23 -18.60
C GLY A 207 -8.12 23.74 -18.35
N GLY A 208 -8.24 24.17 -17.10
CA GLY A 208 -8.17 25.59 -16.70
C GLY A 208 -6.80 26.26 -16.89
N HIS A 209 -5.71 25.50 -17.04
CA HIS A 209 -4.36 26.05 -17.27
C HIS A 209 -4.05 26.32 -18.76
N SER A 210 -4.94 25.95 -19.68
CA SER A 210 -4.72 26.09 -21.13
C SER A 210 -5.34 27.35 -21.75
N SER A 211 -6.16 28.11 -21.02
CA SER A 211 -6.90 29.25 -21.55
C SER A 211 -6.30 30.63 -21.25
N ASP A 212 -5.34 30.74 -20.31
CA ASP A 212 -4.82 32.06 -19.86
C ASP A 212 -3.55 32.54 -20.59
N SER A 213 -2.98 31.78 -21.52
CA SER A 213 -1.73 32.15 -22.21
C SER A 213 -1.91 32.70 -23.64
N LYS A 214 -3.10 33.19 -24.02
CA LYS A 214 -3.39 33.66 -25.39
C LYS A 214 -4.00 35.07 -25.51
N THR A 215 -3.93 35.90 -24.48
CA THR A 215 -4.55 37.25 -24.54
C THR A 215 -3.65 38.35 -23.99
N GLU A 216 -2.37 38.37 -24.33
CA GLU A 216 -1.52 39.57 -24.19
C GLU A 216 -0.55 39.68 -25.36
N GLU A 217 -1.06 39.94 -26.57
CA GLU A 217 -0.26 40.54 -27.65
C GLU A 217 -1.21 41.07 -28.72
N THR A 218 -1.60 42.34 -28.59
CA THR A 218 -1.93 43.29 -29.68
C THR A 218 -2.72 44.49 -29.11
N ASN A 219 -2.06 45.41 -28.40
CA ASN A 219 -2.43 46.83 -28.50
C ASN A 219 -1.37 47.78 -27.92
N SER A 220 -0.44 48.24 -28.76
CA SER A 220 0.17 49.57 -28.62
C SER A 220 0.49 50.07 -30.03
N LYS A 221 -0.42 50.88 -30.59
CA LYS A 221 -0.37 52.35 -30.67
C LYS A 221 0.48 52.86 -31.84
N THR A 222 -0.24 53.14 -32.92
CA THR A 222 0.11 54.03 -34.02
C THR A 222 0.20 55.47 -33.50
N GLU A 223 1.31 56.15 -33.78
CA GLU A 223 1.52 57.59 -33.56
C GLU A 223 0.68 58.45 -34.54
N PRO A 224 0.41 59.70 -34.16
CA PRO A 224 0.57 60.79 -35.12
C PRO A 224 1.49 61.88 -34.58
N THR A 225 2.42 62.29 -35.44
CA THR A 225 3.33 63.43 -35.29
C THR A 225 2.63 64.74 -35.69
N CYS A 226 2.91 65.82 -34.96
CA CYS A 226 3.37 67.14 -35.45
C CYS A 226 3.03 68.26 -34.45
N ALA A 227 4.06 68.97 -33.96
CA ALA A 227 4.17 70.44 -34.00
C ALA A 227 5.39 70.92 -33.19
N ASP A 228 6.36 71.46 -33.93
CA ASP A 228 7.42 72.34 -33.47
C ASP A 228 6.84 73.63 -32.86
N ALA A 229 7.45 74.09 -31.76
CA ALA A 229 7.43 75.51 -31.38
C ALA A 229 8.67 75.82 -30.54
N ALA A 230 9.69 76.34 -31.21
CA ALA A 230 10.80 77.05 -30.60
C ALA A 230 10.36 78.49 -30.25
N MET A 231 10.72 78.98 -29.05
CA MET A 231 11.12 80.37 -28.84
C MET A 231 11.69 80.58 -27.42
N THR A 232 12.98 80.90 -27.36
CA THR A 232 13.60 81.76 -26.36
C THR A 232 14.36 82.83 -27.13
N GLU A 233 14.02 84.09 -26.82
CA GLU A 233 14.62 85.38 -27.22
C GLU A 233 14.66 85.77 -28.70
#